data_AF-A0A9E2ZK73-F1
#
_entry.id   AF-A0A9E2ZK73-F1
#
_cell.length_a   1.000
_cell.length_b   1.000
_cell.length_c   1.000
_cell.angle_alpha   90.00
_cell.angle_beta   90.00
_cell.angle_gamma   90.00
#
_symmetry.space_group_name_H-M   'P 1'
#
loop_
_entity.id
_entity.type
_entity.pdbx_description
1 polymer ?
#
loop_
_entity_poly.entity_id
_entity_poly.type
_entity_poly.pdbx_seq_one_letter_code
_entity_poly.pdbx_strand_id
1 'polypeptide(L)'
;IRAYREERLAAVGKQAVFPLWGRDTTALANEFITSGFEAIVVCVDATKLDPSFAGRRFDEELLADLPTAVDPCGENGEFHTFVHTGPIFRAPISCELGEIVHRDGFVFCDVLPSEA
;
A
#
# COMPACT_ATOMS: atom_id res chain seq x y z
N ILE A 1 4.91 2.64 -19.74
CA ILE A 1 4.26 1.58 -18.90
C ILE A 1 2.85 1.26 -19.37
N ARG A 2 1.93 2.23 -19.46
CA ARG A 2 0.53 2.00 -19.88
C ARG A 2 0.38 1.30 -21.24
N ALA A 3 0.98 1.85 -22.30
CA ALA A 3 0.92 1.27 -23.65
C ALA A 3 1.40 -0.20 -23.70
N TYR A 4 2.47 -0.50 -22.95
CA TYR A 4 2.97 -1.88 -22.81
C TYR A 4 1.93 -2.81 -22.17
N ARG A 5 1.22 -2.38 -21.11
CA ARG A 5 0.16 -3.17 -20.48
C ARG A 5 -1.05 -3.35 -21.41
N GLU A 6 -1.41 -2.31 -22.16
CA GLU A 6 -2.48 -2.35 -23.17
C GLU A 6 -2.16 -3.37 -24.27
N GLU A 7 -0.95 -3.35 -24.82
CA GLU A 7 -0.49 -4.30 -25.85
C GLU A 7 -0.55 -5.76 -25.36
N ARG A 8 -0.07 -6.02 -24.14
CA ARG A 8 -0.06 -7.38 -23.56
C ARG A 8 -1.45 -7.93 -23.33
N LEU A 9 -2.38 -7.10 -22.87
CA LEU A 9 -3.77 -7.52 -22.63
C LEU A 9 -4.53 -7.68 -23.94
N ALA A 10 -4.29 -6.80 -24.93
CA ALA A 10 -4.89 -6.92 -26.25
C ALA A 10 -4.50 -8.22 -26.96
N ALA A 11 -3.26 -8.69 -26.79
CA ALA A 11 -2.77 -9.95 -27.36
C ALA A 11 -3.56 -11.19 -26.89
N VAL A 12 -4.28 -11.10 -25.76
CA VAL A 12 -5.14 -12.17 -25.23
C VAL A 12 -6.63 -11.79 -25.27
N GLY A 13 -7.00 -10.80 -26.09
CA GLY A 13 -8.39 -10.37 -26.26
C GLY A 13 -8.99 -9.71 -25.02
N LYS A 14 -8.17 -9.07 -24.17
CA LYS A 14 -8.60 -8.34 -22.98
C LYS A 14 -8.43 -6.84 -23.16
N GLN A 15 -9.38 -6.08 -22.63
CA GLN A 15 -9.28 -4.62 -22.54
C GLN A 15 -8.63 -4.23 -21.21
N ALA A 16 -7.60 -3.40 -21.27
CA ALA A 16 -7.00 -2.81 -20.07
C ALA A 16 -7.87 -1.64 -19.57
N VAL A 17 -8.17 -1.64 -18.27
CA VAL A 17 -8.81 -0.51 -17.59
C VAL A 17 -7.87 0.00 -16.50
N PHE A 18 -7.74 1.32 -16.37
CA PHE A 18 -6.86 1.96 -15.39
C PHE A 18 -7.61 3.03 -14.60
N PRO A 19 -8.51 2.65 -13.66
CA PRO A 19 -9.40 3.59 -12.98
C PRO A 19 -8.69 4.68 -12.19
N LEU A 20 -7.47 4.41 -11.73
CA LEU A 20 -6.67 5.32 -10.90
C LEU A 20 -5.65 6.13 -11.70
N TRP A 21 -5.50 5.88 -13.01
CA TRP A 21 -4.42 6.47 -13.81
C TRP A 21 -4.51 7.99 -13.89
N GLY A 22 -3.46 8.69 -13.42
CA GLY A 22 -3.38 10.14 -13.44
C GLY A 22 -4.27 10.84 -12.41
N ARG A 23 -4.83 10.10 -11.44
CA ARG A 23 -5.51 10.69 -10.29
C ARG A 23 -4.49 11.18 -9.27
N ASP A 24 -4.87 12.20 -8.50
CA ASP A 24 -4.06 12.75 -7.41
C ASP A 24 -3.90 11.74 -6.26
N THR A 25 -2.65 11.44 -5.88
CA THR A 25 -2.34 10.39 -4.90
C THR A 25 -2.74 10.78 -3.48
N THR A 26 -2.66 12.06 -3.13
CA THR A 26 -3.18 12.57 -1.84
C THR A 26 -4.68 12.32 -1.73
N ALA A 27 -5.45 12.68 -2.77
CA ALA A 27 -6.89 12.46 -2.80
C ALA A 27 -7.24 10.96 -2.76
N LEU A 28 -6.47 10.12 -3.44
CA LEU A 28 -6.64 8.66 -3.41
C LEU A 28 -6.36 8.05 -2.04
N ALA A 29 -5.29 8.46 -1.37
CA ALA A 29 -4.96 7.99 -0.03
C ALA A 29 -6.06 8.35 0.98
N ASN A 30 -6.59 9.58 0.90
CA ASN A 30 -7.74 10.00 1.71
C ASN A 30 -9.03 9.25 1.34
N GLU A 31 -9.28 9.01 0.05
CA GLU A 31 -10.43 8.21 -0.41
C GLU A 31 -10.37 6.78 0.13
N PHE A 32 -9.20 6.16 0.18
CA PHE A 32 -9.00 4.83 0.75
C PHE A 32 -9.43 4.77 2.21
N ILE A 33 -8.94 5.70 3.02
CA ILE A 33 -9.23 5.79 4.46
C ILE A 33 -10.72 6.09 4.69
N THR A 34 -11.24 7.12 4.03
CA THR A 34 -12.65 7.56 4.20
C THR A 34 -13.65 6.56 3.65
N SER A 35 -13.24 5.72 2.68
CA SER A 35 -14.05 4.58 2.22
C SER A 35 -14.09 3.44 3.25
N GLY A 36 -13.29 3.49 4.32
CA GLY A 36 -13.31 2.49 5.39
C GLY A 36 -12.43 1.27 5.13
N PHE A 37 -11.44 1.37 4.24
CA PHE A 37 -10.41 0.35 4.13
C PHE A 37 -9.36 0.53 5.22
N GLU A 38 -8.79 -0.58 5.69
CA GLU A 38 -7.68 -0.55 6.64
C GLU A 38 -6.50 -1.35 6.09
N ALA A 39 -5.30 -0.78 6.24
CA ALA A 39 -4.06 -1.40 5.83
C ALA A 39 -2.94 -1.17 6.84
N ILE A 40 -1.90 -2.00 6.72
CA ILE A 40 -0.64 -1.90 7.48
C ILE A 40 0.49 -1.65 6.50
N VAL A 41 1.44 -0.78 6.83
CA VAL A 41 2.69 -0.62 6.08
C VAL A 41 3.60 -1.83 6.37
N VAL A 42 3.85 -2.67 5.36
CA VAL A 42 4.55 -3.96 5.51
C VAL A 42 5.97 -3.96 4.94
N CYS A 43 6.30 -2.96 4.12
CA CYS A 43 7.64 -2.80 3.57
C CYS A 43 7.92 -1.31 3.40
N VAL A 44 9.12 -0.88 3.78
CA VAL A 44 9.62 0.49 3.62
C VAL A 44 10.99 0.44 2.96
N ASP A 45 11.20 1.24 1.92
CA ASP A 45 12.53 1.52 1.37
C ASP A 45 13.25 2.49 2.32
N ALA A 46 14.24 2.00 3.07
CA ALA A 46 14.94 2.78 4.09
C ALA A 46 15.76 3.93 3.51
N THR A 47 15.94 3.98 2.18
CA THR A 47 16.61 5.08 1.50
C THR A 47 15.68 6.25 1.19
N LYS A 48 14.36 6.06 1.29
CA LYS A 48 13.33 7.05 0.92
C LYS A 48 12.43 7.47 2.08
N LEU A 49 12.17 6.57 3.01
CA LEU A 49 11.29 6.80 4.17
C LEU A 49 11.90 6.19 5.43
N ASP A 50 11.62 6.80 6.57
CA ASP A 50 12.18 6.35 7.84
C ASP A 50 11.69 4.93 8.19
N PRO A 51 12.59 4.01 8.63
CA PRO A 51 12.24 2.66 9.07
C PRO A 51 11.07 2.54 10.05
N SER A 52 10.85 3.56 10.90
CA SER A 52 9.77 3.59 11.88
C SER A 52 8.35 3.55 11.27
N PHE A 53 8.23 3.74 9.95
CA PHE A 53 6.96 3.60 9.26
C PHE A 53 6.52 2.14 9.08
N ALA A 54 7.44 1.17 9.14
CA ALA A 54 7.10 -0.24 9.04
C ALA A 54 6.24 -0.69 10.25
N GLY A 55 5.12 -1.36 9.97
CA GLY A 55 4.14 -1.81 10.96
C GLY A 55 3.08 -0.78 11.35
N ARG A 56 3.19 0.48 10.89
CA ARG A 56 2.14 1.50 11.12
C ARG A 56 0.88 1.19 10.33
N ARG A 57 -0.28 1.60 10.87
CA ARG A 57 -1.54 1.60 10.12
C ARG A 57 -1.49 2.68 9.04
N PHE A 58 -2.15 2.42 7.92
CA PHE A 58 -2.36 3.42 6.88
C PHE A 58 -3.63 4.22 7.21
N ASP A 59 -3.45 5.30 7.95
CA ASP A 59 -4.50 6.18 8.47
C ASP A 59 -4.11 7.67 8.34
N GLU A 60 -4.96 8.58 8.83
CA GLU A 60 -4.70 10.01 8.73
C GLU A 60 -3.44 10.46 9.49
N GLU A 61 -3.07 9.76 10.57
CA GLU A 61 -1.86 10.04 11.34
C GLU A 61 -0.61 9.67 10.54
N LEU A 62 -0.60 8.50 9.88
CA LEU A 62 0.46 8.14 8.96
C LEU A 62 0.61 9.18 7.85
N LEU A 63 -0.51 9.59 7.21
CA LEU A 63 -0.46 10.58 6.12
C LEU A 63 0.06 11.95 6.58
N ALA A 64 -0.28 12.37 7.80
CA ALA A 64 0.21 13.63 8.38
C ALA A 64 1.71 13.58 8.67
N ASP A 65 2.24 12.41 9.03
CA ASP A 65 3.65 12.21 9.34
C ASP A 65 4.54 12.00 8.11
N LEU A 66 3.96 11.70 6.95
CA LEU A 66 4.74 11.48 5.73
C LEU A 66 5.57 12.72 5.35
N PRO A 67 6.87 12.56 5.05
CA PRO A 67 7.67 13.63 4.48
C PRO A 67 7.06 14.13 3.17
N THR A 68 7.17 15.43 2.89
CA THR A 68 6.60 16.06 1.68
C THR A 68 7.14 15.50 0.36
N ALA A 69 8.29 14.83 0.39
CA ALA A 69 8.90 14.19 -0.78
C ALA A 69 8.40 12.76 -1.05
N VAL A 70 7.66 12.16 -0.12
CA VAL A 70 7.15 10.79 -0.22
C VAL A 70 5.75 10.83 -0.82
N ASP A 71 5.50 10.01 -1.84
CA ASP A 71 4.17 9.89 -2.40
C ASP A 71 3.20 9.23 -1.39
N PRO A 72 2.02 9.81 -1.11
CA PRO A 72 1.05 9.26 -0.15
C PRO A 72 0.53 7.85 -0.46
N CYS A 73 0.64 7.40 -1.71
CA CYS A 73 0.28 6.04 -2.13
C CYS A 73 1.52 5.12 -2.28
N GLY A 74 2.72 5.60 -2.00
CA GLY A 74 3.97 4.87 -2.21
C GLY A 74 4.26 4.60 -3.69
N GLU A 75 3.76 5.43 -4.62
CA GLU A 75 3.83 5.18 -6.07
C GLU A 75 5.27 5.02 -6.60
N ASN A 76 6.27 5.60 -5.93
CA ASN A 76 7.68 5.54 -6.32
C ASN A 76 8.47 4.46 -5.55
N GLY A 77 7.77 3.55 -4.87
CA GLY A 77 8.36 2.45 -4.12
C GLY A 77 8.94 2.88 -2.78
N GLU A 78 8.39 3.91 -2.15
CA GLU A 78 8.74 4.35 -0.80
C GLU A 78 8.30 3.33 0.25
N PHE A 79 7.11 2.77 0.08
CA PHE A 79 6.56 1.73 0.94
C PHE A 79 5.49 0.88 0.24
N HIS A 80 5.16 -0.26 0.84
CA HIS A 80 4.03 -1.10 0.45
C HIS A 80 3.14 -1.41 1.65
N THR A 81 1.85 -1.57 1.38
CA THR A 81 0.84 -1.88 2.38
C THR A 81 0.19 -3.24 2.17
N PHE A 82 -0.34 -3.80 3.26
CA PHE A 82 -1.23 -4.96 3.26
C PHE A 82 -2.62 -4.54 3.74
N VAL A 83 -3.61 -4.61 2.86
CA VAL A 83 -5.02 -4.29 3.16
C VAL A 83 -5.70 -5.52 3.73
N HIS A 84 -6.13 -5.46 5.00
CA HIS A 84 -6.67 -6.63 5.71
C HIS A 84 -8.19 -6.54 5.96
N THR A 85 -8.80 -5.37 5.81
CA THR A 85 -10.27 -5.20 5.88
C THR A 85 -10.75 -3.98 5.10
N GLY A 86 -12.05 -3.93 4.82
CA GLY A 86 -12.72 -2.82 4.15
C GLY A 86 -14.12 -3.20 3.64
N PRO A 87 -14.85 -2.26 3.02
CA PRO A 87 -16.27 -2.45 2.67
C PRO A 87 -16.57 -3.63 1.73
N ILE A 88 -15.60 -4.03 0.91
CA ILE A 88 -15.75 -5.13 -0.06
C ILE A 88 -15.36 -6.50 0.52
N PHE A 89 -14.83 -6.53 1.75
CA PHE A 89 -14.46 -7.78 2.42
C PHE A 89 -15.70 -8.38 3.06
N ARG A 90 -15.91 -9.69 2.86
CA ARG A 90 -16.97 -10.42 3.58
C ARG A 90 -16.66 -10.52 5.08
N ALA A 91 -15.38 -10.65 5.41
CA ALA A 91 -14.84 -10.64 6.76
C ALA A 91 -13.39 -10.13 6.70
N PRO A 92 -12.87 -9.50 7.77
CA PRO A 92 -11.45 -9.16 7.87
C PRO A 92 -10.55 -10.39 7.71
N ILE A 93 -9.35 -10.17 7.18
CA ILE A 93 -8.27 -11.16 7.29
C ILE A 93 -7.69 -11.03 8.70
N SER A 94 -7.87 -12.06 9.53
CA SER A 94 -7.28 -12.14 10.87
C SER A 94 -5.76 -12.23 10.75
N CYS A 95 -5.08 -11.18 11.18
CA CYS A 95 -3.63 -11.12 11.21
C CYS A 95 -3.11 -10.34 12.41
N GLU A 96 -1.85 -10.60 12.76
CA GLU A 96 -1.09 -9.85 13.76
C GLU A 96 0.26 -9.42 13.17
N LEU A 97 0.85 -8.37 13.76
CA LEU A 97 2.17 -7.90 13.37
C LEU A 97 3.23 -8.83 13.97
N GLY A 98 4.12 -9.31 13.12
CA GLY A 98 5.28 -10.09 13.50
C GLY A 98 6.53 -9.23 13.68
N GLU A 99 7.69 -9.80 13.36
CA GLU A 99 8.97 -9.14 13.50
C GLU A 99 9.15 -7.98 12.50
N ILE A 100 9.92 -6.97 12.89
CA ILE A 100 10.43 -5.94 11.99
C ILE A 100 11.85 -6.31 11.58
N VAL A 101 12.06 -6.59 10.29
CA VAL A 101 13.33 -7.11 9.77
C VAL A 101 13.93 -6.16 8.74
N HIS A 102 15.21 -5.84 8.90
CA HIS A 102 15.99 -5.10 7.91
C HIS A 102 16.67 -6.07 6.95
N ARG A 103 16.42 -5.93 5.64
CA ARG A 103 17.04 -6.76 4.60
C ARG A 103 17.17 -5.99 3.29
N ASP A 104 18.36 -6.03 2.69
CA ASP A 104 18.64 -5.50 1.36
C ASP A 104 18.24 -4.03 1.14
N GLY A 105 18.37 -3.19 2.17
CA GLY A 105 17.98 -1.76 2.12
C GLY A 105 16.51 -1.49 2.40
N PHE A 106 15.72 -2.52 2.68
CA PHE A 106 14.31 -2.41 3.04
C PHE A 106 14.07 -2.82 4.49
N VAL A 107 12.97 -2.33 5.06
CA VAL A 107 12.46 -2.69 6.38
C VAL A 107 11.10 -3.33 6.19
N PHE A 108 10.98 -4.58 6.61
CA PHE A 108 9.76 -5.36 6.48
C PHE A 108 9.10 -5.49 7.85
N CYS A 109 7.78 -5.38 7.90
CA CYS A 109 6.99 -5.81 9.04
C CYS A 109 6.24 -7.08 8.62
N ASP A 110 6.51 -8.18 9.31
CA ASP A 110 5.82 -9.44 9.06
C ASP A 110 4.33 -9.30 9.40
N VAL A 111 3.49 -9.91 8.57
CA VAL A 111 2.05 -10.06 8.85
C VAL A 111 1.78 -11.55 8.98
N LEU A 112 1.49 -11.97 10.21
CA LEU A 112 1.29 -13.36 10.57
C LEU A 112 -0.22 -13.66 10.67
N PRO A 113 -0.68 -14.86 10.27
CA PRO A 113 -2.05 -15.27 10.55
C PRO A 113 -2.28 -15.28 12.07
N SER A 114 -3.35 -14.64 12.55
CA SER A 114 -3.78 -14.76 13.94
C SER A 114 -4.89 -15.81 14.07
N GLU A 115 -4.90 -16.55 15.18
CA GLU A 115 -6.02 -17.44 15.48
C GLU A 115 -7.27 -16.58 15.80
N ALA A 116 -8.37 -16.88 15.10
CA ALA A 116 -9.63 -16.14 15.16
C ALA A 116 -10.46 -16.47 16.40
#